data_AF-A0A519YQD3-F1
#
_entry.id   AF-A0A519YQD3-F1
#
_cell.length_a   1.000
_cell.length_b   1.000
_cell.length_c   1.000
_cell.angle_alpha   90.00
_cell.angle_beta   90.00
_cell.angle_gamma   90.00
#
_symmetry.space_group_name_H-M   'P 1'
#
loop_
_entity.id
_entity.type
_entity.pdbx_description
1 polymer ?
#
loop_
_entity_poly.entity_id
_entity_poly.type
_entity_poly.pdbx_seq_one_letter_code
_entity_poly.pdbx_strand_id
1 'polypeptide(L)' 'MAQQRVLLLGGNFFPEPTGIGKYNGEMMTWLADQGYDCAVISTYPYYPHWRLQHPYERKGAWYSTE' A
#
# COMPACT_ATOMS: atom_id res chain seq x y z
N MET A 1 -6.75 10.09 -24.55
CA MET A 1 -5.47 9.37 -24.45
C MET A 1 -5.61 8.32 -23.37
N ALA A 2 -5.02 7.12 -23.51
CA ALA A 2 -5.15 6.08 -22.48
C ALA A 2 -4.45 6.55 -21.19
N GLN A 3 -5.17 6.51 -20.07
CA GLN A 3 -4.60 6.75 -18.73
C GLN A 3 -3.55 5.67 -18.47
N GLN A 4 -2.31 6.06 -18.19
CA GLN A 4 -1.25 5.09 -17.88
C GLN A 4 -1.53 4.46 -16.50
N ARG A 5 -1.46 3.12 -16.42
CA ARG A 5 -1.71 2.38 -15.19
C ARG A 5 -0.42 1.97 -14.49
N VAL A 6 -0.39 2.09 -13.18
CA VAL A 6 0.73 1.68 -12.33
C VAL A 6 0.22 0.73 -11.25
N LEU A 7 0.83 -0.46 -11.16
CA LEU A 7 0.61 -1.41 -10.09
C LEU A 7 1.87 -1.51 -9.22
N LEU A 8 1.75 -1.17 -7.94
CA LEU A 8 2.79 -1.45 -6.96
C LEU A 8 2.52 -2.81 -6.29
N LEU A 9 3.46 -3.73 -6.43
CA LEU A 9 3.49 -5.01 -5.71
C LEU A 9 4.62 -4.97 -4.68
N GLY A 10 4.28 -4.97 -3.39
CA GLY A 10 5.31 -4.92 -2.35
C GLY A 10 4.78 -5.12 -0.95
N GLY A 11 5.59 -5.67 -0.05
CA GLY A 11 5.15 -5.99 1.32
C GLY A 11 4.99 -4.78 2.25
N ASN A 12 5.66 -3.67 1.94
CA ASN A 12 5.68 -2.47 2.76
C ASN A 12 4.98 -1.32 2.02
N PHE A 13 3.96 -0.76 2.65
CA PHE A 13 3.18 0.36 2.15
C PHE A 13 2.71 1.23 3.34
N PHE A 14 1.82 2.18 3.09
CA PHE A 14 1.07 2.87 4.15
C PHE A 14 0.37 1.85 5.07
N PRO A 15 0.27 2.08 6.40
CA PRO A 15 0.70 3.23 7.20
C PRO A 15 2.14 3.17 7.77
N GLU A 16 3.09 2.48 7.14
CA GLU A 16 4.47 2.45 7.64
C GLU A 16 5.04 3.89 7.74
N PRO A 17 5.46 4.33 8.95
CA PRO A 17 5.77 5.75 9.19
C PRO A 17 7.14 6.17 8.62
N THR A 18 7.99 5.22 8.24
CA THR A 18 9.36 5.43 7.77
C THR A 18 9.71 4.42 6.69
N GLY A 19 10.89 4.56 6.07
CA GLY A 19 11.43 3.51 5.19
C GLY A 19 10.67 3.29 3.88
N ILE A 20 10.53 2.02 3.51
CA ILE A 20 9.99 1.59 2.21
C ILE A 20 8.51 1.90 2.12
N GLY A 21 7.73 1.62 3.17
CA GLY A 21 6.28 1.83 3.11
C GLY A 21 5.91 3.31 3.04
N LYS A 22 6.65 4.20 3.72
CA LYS A 22 6.49 5.65 3.59
C LYS A 22 6.78 6.12 2.16
N TYR A 23 7.94 5.75 1.62
CA TYR A 23 8.33 6.14 0.26
C TYR A 23 7.31 5.64 -0.77
N ASN A 24 6.92 4.37 -0.68
CA ASN A 24 5.93 3.79 -1.58
C ASN A 24 4.59 4.51 -1.49
N GLY A 25 4.11 4.82 -0.29
CA GLY A 25 2.85 5.56 -0.09
C GLY A 25 2.88 6.94 -0.72
N GLU A 26 3.93 7.72 -0.45
CA GLU A 26 4.10 9.07 -1.00
C GLU A 26 4.29 9.05 -2.52
N MET A 27 5.07 8.10 -3.05
CA MET A 27 5.27 7.92 -4.48
C MET A 27 3.97 7.57 -5.20
N MET A 28 3.19 6.62 -4.69
CA MET A 28 1.92 6.23 -5.31
C MET A 28 0.88 7.34 -5.24
N THR A 29 0.86 8.11 -4.15
CA THR A 29 0.02 9.32 -4.03
C THR A 29 0.41 10.36 -5.07
N TRP A 30 1.71 10.65 -5.19
CA TRP A 30 2.21 11.60 -6.19
C TRP A 30 1.89 11.16 -7.62
N LEU A 31 2.04 9.88 -7.96
CA LEU A 31 1.66 9.34 -9.27
C LEU A 31 0.16 9.51 -9.54
N ALA A 32 -0.69 9.21 -8.56
CA ALA A 32 -2.13 9.44 -8.71
C ALA A 32 -2.44 10.92 -8.98
N ASP A 33 -1.77 11.85 -8.29
CA ASP A 33 -1.90 13.30 -8.51
C ASP A 33 -1.40 13.74 -9.89
N GLN A 34 -0.44 13.02 -10.50
CA GLN A 34 -0.02 13.25 -11.89
C GLN A 34 -0.99 12.67 -12.93
N GLY A 35 -2.09 12.06 -12.50
CA GLY A 35 -3.10 11.47 -13.37
C GLY A 35 -2.80 10.04 -13.80
N TYR A 36 -2.01 9.28 -13.05
CA TYR A 36 -1.88 7.85 -13.27
C TYR A 36 -3.03 7.09 -12.59
N ASP A 37 -3.47 5.99 -13.21
CA ASP A 37 -4.40 5.04 -12.58
C ASP A 37 -3.57 4.06 -11.74
N CYS A 38 -3.65 4.22 -10.42
CA CYS A 38 -2.74 3.61 -9.46
C CYS A 38 -3.43 2.53 -8.63
N ALA A 39 -2.82 1.35 -8.55
CA ALA A 39 -3.23 0.27 -7.68
C ALA A 39 -2.06 -0.24 -6.84
N VAL A 40 -2.36 -0.75 -5.65
CA VAL A 40 -1.37 -1.29 -4.72
C VAL A 40 -1.85 -2.64 -4.20
N ILE A 41 -0.96 -3.63 -4.20
CA ILE A 41 -1.15 -4.88 -3.48
C ILE A 41 -0.02 -4.97 -2.47
N SER A 42 -0.40 -5.00 -1.19
CA SER A 42 0.54 -5.07 -0.08
C SER A 42 0.12 -6.07 0.98
N THR A 43 1.01 -6.29 1.94
CA THR A 43 0.72 -7.08 3.13
C THR A 43 0.13 -6.20 4.23
N TYR A 44 -0.38 -6.82 5.29
CA TYR A 44 -0.88 -6.06 6.42
C TYR A 44 0.23 -5.26 7.13
N PRO A 45 -0.07 -4.08 7.67
CA PRO A 45 0.93 -3.31 8.40
C PRO A 45 1.32 -4.02 9.70
N TYR A 46 2.62 -4.25 9.85
CA TYR A 46 3.21 -4.88 11.03
C TYR A 46 4.29 -4.01 11.68
N TYR A 47 5.05 -3.25 10.89
CA TYR A 47 6.06 -2.32 11.40
C TYR A 47 5.40 -1.03 11.93
N PRO A 48 5.89 -0.41 13.02
CA PRO A 48 7.10 -0.74 13.81
C PRO A 48 6.87 -1.77 14.93
N HIS A 49 5.63 -2.17 15.17
CA HIS A 49 5.26 -2.99 16.33
C HIS A 49 5.57 -4.48 16.16
N TRP A 50 6.02 -4.89 14.97
CA TRP A 50 6.24 -6.27 14.54
C TRP A 50 5.04 -7.18 14.78
N ARG A 51 3.84 -6.60 14.77
CA ARG A 51 2.55 -7.24 15.06
C ARG A 51 1.45 -6.49 14.34
N LEU A 52 0.44 -7.24 13.89
CA LEU A 52 -0.78 -6.69 13.32
C LEU A 52 -1.47 -5.79 14.35
N GLN A 53 -1.84 -4.58 13.95
CA GLN A 53 -2.56 -3.63 14.79
C GLN A 53 -4.03 -3.53 14.36
N HIS A 54 -4.94 -3.32 15.31
CA HIS A 54 -6.33 -2.96 14.99
C HIS A 54 -6.35 -1.69 14.11
N PRO A 55 -7.24 -1.57 13.10
CA PRO A 55 -8.36 -2.46 12.76
C PRO A 55 -8.00 -3.63 11.84
N TYR A 56 -6.72 -3.87 11.57
CA TYR A 56 -6.33 -4.99 10.72
C TYR A 56 -6.45 -6.31 11.48
N GLU A 57 -7.09 -7.27 10.84
CA GLU A 57 -7.27 -8.61 11.37
C GLU A 57 -6.82 -9.64 10.33
N ARG A 58 -6.36 -10.79 10.82
CA ARG A 58 -5.94 -11.89 9.97
C ARG A 58 -7.18 -12.52 9.32
N LYS A 59 -7.57 -12.02 8.16
CA LYS A 59 -8.69 -12.58 7.39
C LYS A 59 -8.29 -13.94 6.81
N GLY A 60 -9.23 -14.88 6.78
CA GLY A 60 -9.06 -16.17 6.10
C GLY A 60 -9.07 -16.06 4.56
N ALA A 61 -9.47 -14.90 4.03
CA ALA A 61 -9.37 -14.59 2.61
C ALA A 61 -7.91 -14.27 2.23
N TRP A 62 -7.50 -14.75 1.05
CA TRP A 62 -6.14 -14.55 0.52
C TRP A 62 -5.86 -13.10 0.10
N TYR A 63 -6.90 -12.29 -0.10
CA TYR A 63 -6.84 -10.85 -0.35
C TYR A 63 -8.09 -10.15 0.17
N SER A 64 -7.97 -8.86 0.45
CA SER A 64 -9.11 -7.96 0.65
C SER A 64 -8.78 -6.60 0.05
N THR A 65 -9.79 -5.92 -0.48
CA THR A 65 -9.69 -4.52 -0.91
C THR A 65 -10.16 -3.63 0.24
N GLU A 66 -9.49 -2.50 0.43
CA GLU A 66 -10.00 -1.39 1.26
C GLU A 66 -10.96 -0.50 0.46
#